data_AF-A0A5M6IV19-F1
#
_entry.id   AF-A0A5M6IV19-F1
#
_cell.length_a   1.000
_cell.length_b   1.000
_cell.length_c   1.000
_cell.angle_alpha   90.00
_cell.angle_beta   90.00
_cell.angle_gamma   90.00
#
_symmetry.space_group_name_H-M   'P 1'
#
loop_
_entity.id
_entity.type
_entity.pdbx_description
1 polymer ?
#
loop_
_entity_poly.entity_id
_entity_poly.type
_entity_poly.pdbx_seq_one_letter_code
_entity_poly.pdbx_strand_id
1 'polypeptide(L)'
;MIRLLVVLVLCAVPAAQARPPENPDPELAPWYNSLRQPGTGISCCSIADCRPVDYRVVQDRYEAFIAGAWRAVPPDRVLHREDNPTGRAVVCWTPTAGIMCFVKGPEI
;
A
#
# COMPACT_ATOMS: atom_id res chain seq x y z
N MET A 1 26.58 49.08 0.98
CA MET A 1 25.26 48.56 0.53
C MET A 1 25.48 47.27 -0.24
N ILE A 2 25.59 46.13 0.46
CA ILE A 2 25.73 44.79 -0.15
C ILE A 2 24.35 44.15 -0.18
N ARG A 3 23.80 43.95 -1.39
CA ARG A 3 22.54 43.22 -1.60
C ARG A 3 22.80 41.74 -1.31
N LEU A 4 22.22 41.21 -0.23
CA LEU A 4 22.12 39.76 -0.05
C LEU A 4 21.24 39.20 -1.19
N LEU A 5 21.85 38.44 -2.10
CA LEU A 5 21.12 37.56 -3.00
C LEU A 5 20.80 36.28 -2.22
N VAL A 6 19.58 36.20 -1.69
CA VAL A 6 19.04 34.95 -1.13
C VAL A 6 18.71 34.03 -2.30
N VAL A 7 19.59 33.07 -2.58
CA VAL A 7 19.32 32.01 -3.56
C VAL A 7 18.37 31.00 -2.89
N LEU A 8 17.08 31.12 -3.19
CA LEU A 8 16.06 30.19 -2.74
C LEU A 8 16.19 28.91 -3.58
N VAL A 9 17.01 27.96 -3.11
CA VAL A 9 17.15 26.64 -3.74
C VAL A 9 15.86 25.85 -3.47
N LEU A 10 14.96 25.83 -4.45
CA LEU A 10 13.78 24.98 -4.46
C LEU A 10 14.24 23.52 -4.68
N CYS A 11 14.50 22.79 -3.60
CA CYS A 11 14.70 21.35 -3.68
C CYS A 11 13.37 20.69 -4.05
N ALA A 12 13.16 20.44 -5.35
CA ALA A 12 12.07 19.58 -5.82
C ALA A 12 12.37 18.15 -5.33
N VAL A 13 11.76 17.76 -4.21
CA VAL A 13 11.83 16.38 -3.72
C VAL A 13 11.04 15.51 -4.70
N PRO A 14 11.66 14.53 -5.38
CA PRO A 14 10.91 13.64 -6.25
C PRO A 14 9.99 12.79 -5.36
N ALA A 15 8.68 12.90 -5.56
CA ALA A 15 7.73 11.99 -4.96
C ALA A 15 7.98 10.60 -5.58
N ALA A 16 8.59 9.69 -4.82
CA ALA A 16 8.75 8.30 -5.20
C ALA A 16 7.36 7.63 -5.19
N GLN A 17 6.63 7.77 -6.28
CA GLN A 17 5.42 7.01 -6.53
C GLN A 17 5.83 5.55 -6.76
N ALA A 18 5.15 4.60 -6.11
CA ALA A 18 5.32 3.19 -6.47
C ALA A 18 5.01 3.04 -7.97
N ARG A 19 5.94 2.46 -8.75
CA ARG A 19 5.67 2.21 -10.18
C ARG A 19 4.44 1.31 -10.27
N PRO A 20 3.45 1.60 -11.12
CA PRO A 20 2.34 0.69 -11.37
C PRO A 20 2.84 -0.72 -11.73
N PRO A 21 2.07 -1.77 -11.42
CA PRO A 21 2.42 -3.13 -11.86
C PRO A 21 2.52 -3.18 -13.38
N GLU A 22 3.30 -4.11 -13.92
CA GLU A 22 3.36 -4.32 -15.38
C GLU A 22 1.99 -4.81 -15.86
N ASN A 23 1.35 -4.03 -16.74
CA ASN A 23 0.00 -4.27 -17.26
C ASN A 23 -1.09 -4.41 -16.17
N PRO A 24 -1.46 -3.32 -15.46
CA PRO A 24 -2.55 -3.37 -14.49
C PRO A 24 -3.86 -3.67 -15.19
N ASP A 25 -4.65 -4.59 -14.63
CA ASP A 25 -6.03 -4.78 -15.05
C ASP A 25 -6.86 -3.54 -14.61
N PRO A 26 -7.38 -2.74 -15.57
CA PRO A 26 -8.14 -1.54 -15.25
C PRO A 26 -9.47 -1.85 -14.54
N GLU A 27 -10.03 -3.06 -14.68
CA GLU A 27 -11.28 -3.44 -14.01
C GLU A 27 -11.12 -3.55 -12.50
N LEU A 28 -9.88 -3.78 -12.02
CA LEU A 28 -9.59 -3.83 -10.59
C LEU A 28 -9.41 -2.44 -9.97
N ALA A 29 -9.17 -1.40 -10.77
CA ALA A 29 -8.86 -0.06 -10.28
C ALA A 29 -9.93 0.52 -9.32
N PRO A 30 -11.25 0.40 -9.58
CA PRO A 30 -12.28 0.84 -8.65
C PRO A 30 -12.17 0.17 -7.28
N TRP A 31 -11.87 -1.14 -7.24
CA TRP A 31 -11.73 -1.88 -5.99
C TRP A 31 -10.54 -1.36 -5.18
N TYR A 32 -9.35 -1.26 -5.78
CA TYR A 32 -8.15 -0.71 -5.12
C TYR A 32 -8.39 0.73 -4.62
N ASN A 33 -9.01 1.58 -5.44
CA ASN A 33 -9.30 2.97 -5.08
C ASN A 33 -10.37 3.11 -3.99
N SER A 34 -11.11 2.04 -3.67
CA SER A 34 -12.10 2.02 -2.59
C SER A 34 -11.49 1.71 -1.22
N LEU A 35 -10.27 1.18 -1.16
CA LEU A 35 -9.67 0.72 0.09
C LEU A 35 -9.36 1.90 1.02
N ARG A 36 -9.80 1.81 2.28
CA ARG A 36 -9.60 2.82 3.33
C ARG A 36 -9.06 2.17 4.60
N GLN A 37 -8.14 2.86 5.27
CA GLN A 37 -7.60 2.44 6.56
C GLN A 37 -8.73 2.40 7.61
N PRO A 38 -8.83 1.31 8.40
CA PRO A 38 -9.74 1.23 9.53
C PRO A 38 -9.53 2.39 10.51
N GLY A 39 -10.62 2.90 11.08
CA GLY A 39 -10.60 3.97 12.09
C GLY A 39 -10.33 5.39 11.56
N THR A 40 -9.41 5.56 10.60
CA THR A 40 -9.06 6.89 10.06
C THR A 40 -9.80 7.25 8.77
N GLY A 41 -10.22 6.25 7.99
CA GLY A 41 -10.81 6.48 6.67
C GLY A 41 -9.83 7.04 5.64
N ILE A 42 -8.53 7.09 5.93
CA ILE A 42 -7.50 7.55 5.00
C ILE A 42 -7.37 6.54 3.86
N SER A 43 -7.20 7.03 2.64
CA SER A 43 -6.97 6.17 1.47
C SER A 43 -5.78 5.23 1.67
N CYS A 44 -5.94 3.95 1.29
CA CYS A 44 -4.83 2.99 1.18
C CYS A 44 -3.95 3.22 -0.07
N CYS A 45 -4.19 4.33 -0.78
CA CYS A 45 -3.68 4.71 -2.10
C CYS A 45 -4.45 4.08 -3.27
N SER A 46 -3.75 3.59 -4.30
CA SER A 46 -4.31 3.05 -5.53
C SER A 46 -3.63 1.74 -5.92
N ILE A 47 -4.03 1.15 -7.04
CA ILE A 47 -3.38 -0.04 -7.63
C ILE A 47 -1.86 0.13 -7.79
N ALA A 48 -1.35 1.37 -7.90
CA ALA A 48 0.08 1.62 -8.01
C ALA A 48 0.87 1.14 -6.78
N ASP A 49 0.29 1.27 -5.57
CA ASP A 49 0.94 0.96 -4.29
C ASP A 49 0.58 -0.43 -3.74
N CYS A 50 -0.40 -1.10 -4.35
CA CYS A 50 -0.94 -2.35 -3.86
C CYS A 50 -0.49 -3.54 -4.73
N ARG A 51 -0.10 -4.66 -4.10
CA ARG A 51 0.33 -5.88 -4.79
C ARG A 51 -0.32 -7.13 -4.21
N PRO A 52 -0.69 -8.10 -5.06
CA PRO A 52 -0.93 -9.46 -4.61
C PRO A 52 0.32 -10.03 -3.93
N VAL A 53 0.15 -10.66 -2.78
CA VAL A 53 1.24 -11.23 -1.97
C VAL A 53 0.87 -12.61 -1.46
N ASP A 54 1.88 -13.37 -1.08
CA ASP A 54 1.70 -14.51 -0.19
C ASP A 54 1.54 -14.01 1.24
N TYR A 55 0.70 -14.68 2.01
CA TYR A 55 0.50 -14.39 3.42
C TYR A 55 0.49 -15.68 4.24
N ARG A 56 0.75 -15.54 5.53
CA ARG A 56 0.60 -16.60 6.53
C ARG A 56 -0.02 -16.06 7.80
N VAL A 57 -0.55 -16.96 8.62
CA VAL A 57 -1.02 -16.65 9.97
C VAL A 57 -0.04 -17.22 10.98
N VAL A 58 0.49 -16.37 11.85
CA VAL A 58 1.41 -16.74 12.93
C VAL A 58 0.83 -16.16 14.22
N GLN A 59 0.48 -17.02 15.17
CA GLN A 59 -0.08 -16.61 16.48
C GLN A 59 -1.25 -15.60 16.32
N ASP A 60 -2.23 -15.94 15.47
CA ASP A 60 -3.42 -15.12 15.16
C ASP A 60 -3.13 -13.73 14.54
N ARG A 61 -1.92 -13.53 14.01
CA ARG A 61 -1.52 -12.33 13.27
C ARG A 61 -1.20 -12.70 11.83
N TYR A 62 -1.53 -11.80 10.90
CA TYR A 62 -1.11 -11.93 9.52
C TYR A 62 0.34 -11.49 9.34
N GLU A 63 1.08 -12.24 8.52
CA GLU A 63 2.32 -11.79 7.92
C GLU A 63 2.21 -11.85 6.41
N ALA A 64 2.76 -10.85 5.73
CA ALA A 64 2.80 -10.79 4.28
C ALA A 64 4.24 -10.85 3.78
N PHE A 65 4.47 -11.54 2.67
CA PHE A 65 5.78 -11.59 2.03
C PHE A 65 5.99 -10.37 1.14
N ILE A 66 6.83 -9.43 1.60
CA ILE A 66 7.03 -8.12 0.98
C ILE A 66 8.53 -7.89 0.82
N ALA A 67 8.95 -7.60 -0.42
CA ALA A 67 10.34 -7.28 -0.74
C ALA A 67 11.35 -8.33 -0.20
N GLY A 68 11.04 -9.61 -0.37
CA GLY A 68 11.94 -10.72 0.01
C GLY A 68 11.91 -11.13 1.48
N ALA A 69 11.02 -10.54 2.29
CA ALA A 69 10.91 -10.85 3.72
C ALA A 69 9.46 -10.94 4.19
N TRP A 70 9.22 -11.80 5.18
CA TRP A 70 7.96 -11.81 5.93
C TRP A 70 7.88 -10.58 6.84
N ARG A 71 6.77 -9.85 6.76
CA ARG A 71 6.51 -8.67 7.58
C ARG A 71 5.17 -8.82 8.28
N ALA A 72 5.16 -8.56 9.59
CA ALA A 72 3.94 -8.52 10.38
C ALA A 72 3.01 -7.42 9.86
N VAL A 73 1.74 -7.77 9.63
CA VAL A 73 0.68 -6.84 9.29
C VAL A 73 0.17 -6.22 10.58
N PRO A 74 0.23 -4.88 10.74
CA PRO A 74 -0.33 -4.24 11.92
C PRO A 74 -1.86 -4.46 11.96
N PRO A 75 -2.45 -4.81 13.12
CA PRO A 75 -3.87 -5.16 13.20
C PRO A 75 -4.81 -4.05 12.74
N ASP A 76 -4.44 -2.79 12.96
CA ASP A 76 -5.17 -1.61 12.52
C ASP A 76 -5.15 -1.39 11.00
N ARG A 77 -4.37 -2.19 10.26
CA ARG A 77 -4.25 -2.13 8.79
C ARG A 77 -4.93 -3.31 8.10
N VAL A 78 -5.53 -4.23 8.85
CA VAL A 78 -6.30 -5.34 8.32
C VAL A 78 -7.69 -4.85 7.93
N LEU A 79 -8.03 -4.98 6.65
CA LEU A 79 -9.34 -4.68 6.12
C LEU A 79 -10.12 -6.00 6.01
N HIS A 80 -11.19 -6.12 6.79
CA HIS A 80 -12.11 -7.25 6.74
C HIS A 80 -13.08 -7.07 5.57
N ARG A 81 -12.64 -7.51 4.38
CA ARG A 81 -13.40 -7.44 3.13
C ARG A 81 -13.51 -8.81 2.48
N GLU A 82 -14.72 -9.14 2.02
CA GLU A 82 -15.02 -10.40 1.33
C GLU A 82 -15.10 -10.21 -0.20
N ASP A 83 -15.02 -8.97 -0.69
CA ASP A 83 -15.13 -8.61 -2.10
C ASP A 83 -13.76 -8.44 -2.78
N ASN A 84 -12.70 -9.08 -2.27
CA ASN A 84 -11.38 -9.05 -2.89
C ASN A 84 -11.39 -9.87 -4.21
N PRO A 85 -11.32 -9.23 -5.38
CA PRO A 85 -11.46 -9.91 -6.67
C PRO A 85 -10.16 -10.54 -7.17
N THR A 86 -9.04 -10.36 -6.45
CA THR A 86 -7.70 -10.66 -6.99
C THR A 86 -7.29 -12.13 -6.86
N GLY A 87 -8.08 -12.95 -6.16
CA GLY A 87 -7.76 -14.35 -5.88
C GLY A 87 -6.57 -14.56 -4.93
N ARG A 88 -5.95 -13.49 -4.43
CA ARG A 88 -4.79 -13.52 -3.52
C ARG A 88 -4.96 -12.46 -2.42
N ALA A 89 -4.15 -12.56 -1.36
CA ALA A 89 -4.05 -11.44 -0.42
C ALA A 89 -3.42 -10.24 -1.10
N VAL A 90 -3.84 -9.04 -0.70
CA VAL A 90 -3.35 -7.78 -1.26
C VAL A 90 -2.76 -6.92 -0.14
N VAL A 91 -1.57 -6.39 -0.38
CA VAL A 91 -0.91 -5.41 0.49
C VAL A 91 -0.69 -4.11 -0.25
N CYS A 92 -1.07 -2.98 0.34
CA CYS A 92 -0.63 -1.65 -0.06
C CYS A 92 0.54 -1.23 0.84
N TRP A 93 1.73 -1.03 0.26
CA TRP A 93 2.96 -0.83 1.02
C TRP A 93 3.95 0.07 0.29
N THR A 94 4.67 0.89 1.05
CA THR A 94 5.89 1.58 0.58
C THR A 94 7.00 1.46 1.63
N PRO A 95 8.29 1.60 1.23
CA PRO A 95 9.40 1.59 2.18
C PRO A 95 9.26 2.64 3.30
N THR A 96 8.69 3.82 2.98
CA THR A 96 8.56 4.94 3.91
C THR A 96 7.32 4.84 4.79
N ALA A 97 6.18 4.42 4.23
CA ALA A 97 4.91 4.37 4.96
C ALA A 97 4.69 3.04 5.70
N GLY A 98 5.42 1.98 5.33
CA GLY A 98 5.13 0.64 5.81
C GLY A 98 3.85 0.07 5.18
N ILE A 99 3.24 -0.89 5.88
CA ILE A 99 1.97 -1.50 5.43
C ILE A 99 0.86 -0.50 5.70
N MET A 100 0.24 -0.02 4.63
CA MET A 100 -0.89 0.90 4.72
C MET A 100 -2.18 0.14 4.89
N CYS A 101 -2.38 -0.93 4.12
CA CYS A 101 -3.57 -1.79 4.16
C CYS A 101 -3.23 -3.23 3.76
N PHE A 102 -3.95 -4.19 4.35
CA PHE A 102 -3.91 -5.61 4.02
C PHE A 102 -5.34 -6.14 3.88
N VAL A 103 -5.61 -6.84 2.79
CA VAL A 103 -6.86 -7.59 2.58
C VAL A 103 -6.49 -9.05 2.39
N LYS A 104 -7.13 -9.96 3.15
CA LYS A 104 -6.92 -11.40 2.97
C LYS A 104 -7.34 -11.83 1.56
N GLY A 105 -6.79 -12.95 1.09
CA GLY A 105 -7.33 -13.59 -0.12
C GLY A 105 -8.77 -14.07 0.12
N PRO A 106 -9.59 -14.21 -0.93
CA PRO A 106 -10.91 -14.83 -0.79
C PRO A 106 -10.77 -16.25 -0.21
N GLU A 107 -11.60 -16.58 0.77
CA GLU A 107 -11.75 -17.95 1.26
C GLU A 107 -12.59 -18.70 0.22
N ILE A 108 -11.97 -19.67 -0.46
CA ILE A 108 -12.61 -20.54 -1.46
C ILE A 108 -13.00 -21.86 -0.79
#